data_AF-A0A5P9C3R5-F1
#
_entry.id   AF-A0A5P9C3R5-F1
#
_cell.length_a   1.000
_cell.length_b   1.000
_cell.length_c   1.000
_cell.angle_alpha   90.00
_cell.angle_beta   90.00
_cell.angle_gamma   90.00
#
_symmetry.space_group_name_H-M   'P 1'
#
loop_
_entity.id
_entity.type
_entity.pdbx_description
1 polymer ?
#
loop_
_entity_poly.entity_id
_entity_poly.type
_entity_poly.pdbx_seq_one_letter_code
_entity_poly.pdbx_strand_id
1 'polypeptide(L)'
;MVEVLVAIVIISIGVLGLVAMQGKTIQYTQDANQRNTAAMLTNDLIELIRGNRSAVIGPSGELLSSSNYYKAASGAFPTAGEASCRTTTGCTAAQMATDHLFLWTQQVRNSLPIDNATLATFIICRDRTPDSEACDNQGSAIKIRVGWLSRNTDCPTNTPCADDNLVDAGNRREYYQISFEP
;
A
#
# COMPACT_ATOMS: atom_id res chain seq x y z
N MET A 1 11.41 17.69 -55.89
CA MET A 1 10.95 16.33 -55.56
C MET A 1 11.75 15.67 -54.43
N VAL A 2 13.08 15.86 -54.35
CA VAL A 2 13.91 15.36 -53.22
C VAL A 2 13.56 16.02 -51.87
N GLU A 3 13.13 17.27 -51.89
CA GLU A 3 12.73 18.05 -50.71
C GLU A 3 11.61 17.37 -49.89
N VAL A 4 10.59 16.83 -50.56
CA VAL A 4 9.47 16.13 -49.90
C VAL A 4 9.93 14.79 -49.31
N LEU A 5 10.83 14.08 -50.00
CA LEU A 5 11.39 12.81 -49.51
C LEU A 5 12.22 13.03 -48.24
N VAL A 6 13.05 14.08 -48.20
CA VAL A 6 13.85 14.43 -47.02
C VAL A 6 12.96 14.89 -45.86
N ALA A 7 11.91 15.69 -46.14
CA ALA A 7 10.96 16.12 -45.12
C ALA A 7 10.25 14.93 -44.44
N ILE A 8 9.82 13.92 -45.21
CA ILE A 8 9.17 12.71 -44.66
C ILE A 8 10.13 11.92 -43.76
N VAL A 9 11.42 11.81 -44.12
CA VAL A 9 12.43 11.12 -43.30
C VAL A 9 12.63 11.84 -41.96
N ILE A 10 12.79 13.16 -41.98
CA ILE A 10 12.99 13.96 -40.76
C ILE A 10 11.76 13.85 -39.85
N ILE A 11 10.54 13.96 -40.40
CA ILE A 11 9.30 13.83 -39.64
C ILE A 11 9.20 12.43 -39.02
N SER A 12 9.55 11.39 -39.78
CA SER A 12 9.49 10.00 -39.30
C SER A 12 10.42 9.78 -38.10
N ILE A 13 11.65 10.31 -38.15
CA ILE A 13 12.59 10.26 -37.01
C ILE A 13 12.05 11.04 -35.82
N GLY A 14 11.49 12.24 -36.06
CA GLY A 14 10.88 13.07 -35.01
C GLY A 14 9.71 12.37 -34.30
N VAL A 15 8.82 11.71 -35.04
CA VAL A 15 7.68 10.96 -34.49
C VAL A 15 8.16 9.74 -33.69
N LEU A 16 9.15 8.98 -34.19
CA LEU A 16 9.71 7.85 -33.44
C LEU A 16 10.35 8.30 -32.12
N GLY A 17 11.07 9.42 -32.11
CA GLY A 17 11.62 10.01 -30.90
C GLY A 17 10.55 10.41 -29.88
N LEU A 18 9.46 11.01 -30.35
CA LEU A 18 8.32 11.40 -29.52
C LEU A 18 7.60 10.18 -28.92
N VAL A 19 7.34 9.13 -29.71
CA VAL A 19 6.70 7.89 -29.24
C VAL A 19 7.55 7.20 -28.18
N ALA A 20 8.87 7.17 -28.34
CA ALA A 20 9.78 6.60 -27.35
C ALA A 20 9.70 7.33 -26.01
N MET A 21 9.68 8.67 -26.02
CA MET A 21 9.52 9.48 -24.80
C MET A 21 8.14 9.29 -24.16
N GLN A 22 7.07 9.28 -24.96
CA GLN A 22 5.71 9.05 -24.45
C GLN A 22 5.59 7.69 -23.75
N GLY A 23 6.24 6.65 -24.28
CA GLY A 23 6.27 5.32 -23.65
C GLY A 23 6.88 5.35 -22.23
N LYS A 24 7.98 6.09 -22.04
CA LYS A 24 8.61 6.25 -20.72
C LYS A 24 7.75 7.08 -19.76
N THR A 25 7.15 8.17 -20.23
CA THR A 25 6.25 9.01 -19.41
C THR A 25 5.05 8.22 -18.86
N ILE A 26 4.47 7.32 -19.66
CA ILE A 26 3.36 6.47 -19.21
C ILE A 26 3.78 5.58 -18.04
N GLN A 27 4.99 5.01 -18.07
CA GLN A 27 5.50 4.17 -16.98
C GLN A 27 5.65 4.98 -15.68
N TYR A 28 6.31 6.13 -15.75
CA TYR A 28 6.46 7.00 -14.58
C TYR A 28 5.12 7.48 -14.01
N THR A 29 4.15 7.75 -14.87
CA THR A 29 2.80 8.15 -14.44
C THR A 29 2.10 7.00 -13.71
N GLN A 30 2.24 5.76 -14.18
CA GLN A 30 1.65 4.59 -13.53
C GLN A 30 2.28 4.32 -12.15
N ASP A 31 3.60 4.46 -12.03
CA ASP A 31 4.30 4.25 -10.76
C ASP A 31 3.92 5.33 -9.73
N ALA A 32 3.87 6.60 -10.15
CA ALA A 32 3.38 7.69 -9.30
C ALA A 32 1.93 7.46 -8.85
N ASN A 33 1.06 6.97 -9.74
CA ASN A 33 -0.32 6.63 -9.40
C ASN A 33 -0.40 5.50 -8.36
N GLN A 34 0.47 4.49 -8.43
CA GLN A 34 0.50 3.39 -7.45
C GLN A 34 0.91 3.90 -6.06
N ARG A 35 1.95 4.74 -5.98
CA ARG A 35 2.38 5.38 -4.72
C ARG A 35 1.28 6.23 -4.11
N ASN A 36 0.61 7.07 -4.91
CA ASN A 36 -0.52 7.87 -4.46
C ASN A 36 -1.69 7.00 -3.99
N THR A 37 -2.01 5.93 -4.72
CA THR A 37 -3.07 4.98 -4.35
C THR A 37 -2.75 4.28 -3.03
N ALA A 38 -1.50 3.85 -2.82
CA ALA A 38 -1.06 3.23 -1.57
C ALA A 38 -1.17 4.19 -0.38
N ALA A 39 -0.78 5.46 -0.57
CA ALA A 39 -0.94 6.50 0.45
C ALA A 39 -2.41 6.75 0.78
N MET A 40 -3.29 6.85 -0.24
CA MET A 40 -4.73 7.01 -0.05
C MET A 40 -5.35 5.83 0.71
N LEU A 41 -5.08 4.59 0.29
CA LEU A 41 -5.58 3.38 0.97
C LEU A 41 -5.10 3.31 2.43
N THR A 42 -3.88 3.73 2.70
CA THR A 42 -3.35 3.77 4.05
C THR A 42 -4.06 4.84 4.88
N ASN A 43 -4.30 6.02 4.30
CA ASN A 43 -5.06 7.08 4.98
C ASN A 43 -6.52 6.64 5.26
N ASP A 44 -7.16 5.94 4.32
CA ASP A 44 -8.49 5.37 4.53
C ASP A 44 -8.50 4.41 5.73
N LEU A 45 -7.48 3.56 5.86
CA LEU A 45 -7.35 2.66 7.00
C LEU A 45 -7.12 3.41 8.33
N ILE A 46 -6.32 4.47 8.32
CA ILE A 46 -6.13 5.34 9.49
C ILE A 46 -7.47 5.91 9.95
N GLU A 47 -8.27 6.43 9.02
CA GLU A 47 -9.59 6.98 9.34
C GLU A 47 -10.56 5.90 9.84
N LEU A 48 -10.53 4.68 9.29
CA LEU A 48 -11.31 3.55 9.81
C LEU A 48 -10.91 3.18 11.26
N ILE A 49 -9.62 3.23 11.58
CA ILE A 49 -9.13 3.00 12.96
C ILE A 49 -9.56 4.13 13.88
N ARG A 50 -9.43 5.40 13.44
CA ARG A 50 -9.90 6.58 14.19
C ARG A 50 -11.41 6.60 14.39
N GLY A 51 -12.18 6.07 13.45
CA GLY A 51 -13.64 5.92 13.59
C GLY A 51 -14.05 4.83 14.61
N ASN A 52 -13.15 3.89 14.90
CA ASN A 52 -13.38 2.76 15.80
C ASN A 52 -12.28 2.66 16.86
N ARG A 53 -12.02 3.78 17.56
CA ARG A 53 -10.93 3.88 18.56
C ARG A 53 -11.04 2.83 19.66
N SER A 54 -12.26 2.43 20.06
CA SER A 54 -12.49 1.43 21.10
C SER A 54 -11.98 0.03 20.73
N ALA A 55 -11.69 -0.24 19.46
CA ALA A 55 -11.03 -1.47 19.03
C ALA A 55 -9.52 -1.46 19.22
N VAL A 56 -8.90 -0.29 19.43
CA VAL A 56 -7.44 -0.13 19.59
C VAL A 56 -7.03 0.51 20.91
N ILE A 57 -7.90 1.26 21.58
CA ILE A 57 -7.64 1.93 22.86
C ILE A 57 -8.44 1.25 23.96
N GLY A 58 -7.74 0.89 25.04
CA GLY A 58 -8.33 0.29 26.23
C GLY A 58 -8.90 1.32 27.21
N PRO A 59 -9.54 0.88 28.31
CA PRO A 59 -10.11 1.77 29.32
C PRO A 59 -9.10 2.69 30.00
N SER A 60 -7.81 2.34 30.00
CA SER A 60 -6.71 3.16 30.54
C SER A 60 -6.30 4.31 29.61
N GLY A 61 -6.86 4.40 28.40
CA GLY A 61 -6.44 5.37 27.39
C GLY A 61 -5.18 4.94 26.61
N GLU A 62 -4.64 3.75 26.89
CA GLU A 62 -3.48 3.19 26.20
C GLU A 62 -3.91 2.26 25.07
N LEU A 63 -3.02 2.06 24.09
CA LEU A 63 -3.25 1.08 23.04
C LEU A 63 -3.33 -0.34 23.61
N LEU A 64 -4.37 -1.08 23.23
CA LEU A 64 -4.56 -2.48 23.58
C LEU A 64 -3.39 -3.33 23.10
N SER A 65 -3.03 -4.38 23.86
CA SER A 65 -2.00 -5.35 23.46
C SER A 65 -2.35 -6.15 22.22
N SER A 66 -3.65 -6.34 21.99
CA SER A 66 -4.21 -7.08 20.88
C SER A 66 -5.42 -6.31 20.34
N SER A 67 -5.50 -6.21 19.02
CA SER A 67 -6.64 -5.63 18.31
C SER A 67 -6.86 -6.42 17.03
N ASN A 68 -8.11 -6.54 16.59
CA ASN A 68 -8.44 -7.13 15.29
C ASN A 68 -7.95 -6.28 14.12
N TYR A 69 -7.56 -5.01 14.36
CA TYR A 69 -6.83 -4.22 13.37
C TYR A 69 -5.37 -4.61 13.22
N TYR A 70 -4.77 -5.23 14.23
CA TYR A 70 -3.36 -5.58 14.18
C TYR A 70 -3.14 -6.84 13.34
N LYS A 71 -2.20 -6.73 12.41
CA LYS A 71 -1.72 -7.78 11.54
C LYS A 71 -0.19 -7.78 11.57
N ALA A 72 0.39 -8.83 12.16
CA ALA A 72 1.82 -9.07 12.11
C ALA A 72 2.29 -9.37 10.66
N ALA A 73 3.60 -9.21 10.42
CA ALA A 73 4.24 -9.73 9.22
C ALA A 73 3.92 -11.23 9.08
N SER A 74 3.55 -11.69 7.87
CA SER A 74 3.05 -13.06 7.58
C SER A 74 1.70 -13.45 8.19
N GLY A 75 1.08 -12.61 9.02
CA GLY A 75 -0.31 -12.79 9.46
C GLY A 75 -1.30 -12.70 8.30
N ALA A 76 -2.42 -13.40 8.40
CA ALA A 76 -3.49 -13.34 7.40
C ALA A 76 -4.45 -12.19 7.69
N PHE A 77 -4.95 -11.54 6.64
CA PHE A 77 -6.13 -10.68 6.75
C PHE A 77 -7.40 -11.54 6.93
N PRO A 78 -8.48 -10.99 7.51
CA PRO A 78 -9.77 -11.66 7.56
C PRO A 78 -10.23 -12.10 6.17
N THR A 79 -10.70 -13.35 6.05
CA THR A 79 -11.22 -13.90 4.79
C THR A 79 -12.71 -13.69 4.60
N ALA A 80 -13.41 -13.30 5.66
CA ALA A 80 -14.82 -12.94 5.67
C ALA A 80 -15.04 -11.70 6.53
N GLY A 81 -16.00 -10.87 6.13
CA GLY A 81 -16.47 -9.73 6.91
C GLY A 81 -17.56 -10.10 7.91
N GLU A 82 -17.92 -9.15 8.76
CA GLU A 82 -18.92 -9.31 9.81
C GLU A 82 -20.23 -8.66 9.35
N ALA A 83 -21.13 -9.45 8.75
CA ALA A 83 -22.37 -8.93 8.15
C ALA A 83 -23.26 -8.17 9.14
N SER A 84 -23.23 -8.53 10.43
CA SER A 84 -23.98 -7.87 11.50
C SER A 84 -23.62 -6.39 11.65
N CYS A 85 -22.37 -6.01 11.34
CA CYS A 85 -21.89 -4.63 11.40
C CYS A 85 -22.63 -3.68 10.44
N ARG A 86 -23.33 -4.22 9.43
CA ARG A 86 -24.04 -3.45 8.40
C ARG A 86 -25.56 -3.53 8.56
N THR A 87 -26.02 -3.99 9.71
CA THR A 87 -27.43 -4.11 10.07
C THR A 87 -27.76 -3.19 11.23
N THR A 88 -29.05 -2.99 11.50
CA THR A 88 -29.53 -2.19 12.64
C THR A 88 -29.14 -2.77 14.00
N THR A 89 -28.89 -4.09 14.09
CA THR A 89 -28.38 -4.75 15.30
C THR A 89 -26.97 -4.27 15.67
N GLY A 90 -26.18 -3.86 14.68
CA GLY A 90 -24.78 -3.47 14.86
C GLY A 90 -23.87 -4.64 15.22
N CYS A 91 -22.63 -4.32 15.57
CA CYS A 91 -21.63 -5.28 16.01
C CYS A 91 -20.69 -4.64 17.05
N THR A 92 -19.86 -5.47 17.69
CA THR A 92 -18.84 -4.97 18.64
C THR A 92 -17.71 -4.24 17.91
N ALA A 93 -16.97 -3.40 18.63
CA ALA A 93 -15.79 -2.69 18.08
C ALA A 93 -14.77 -3.66 17.45
N ALA A 94 -14.55 -4.82 18.06
CA ALA A 94 -13.65 -5.85 17.53
C ALA A 94 -14.17 -6.47 16.22
N GLN A 95 -15.48 -6.75 16.14
CA GLN A 95 -16.11 -7.24 14.90
C GLN A 95 -16.06 -6.18 13.79
N MET A 96 -16.31 -4.92 14.13
CA MET A 96 -16.21 -3.81 13.19
C MET A 96 -14.80 -3.68 12.62
N ALA A 97 -13.76 -3.87 13.44
CA ALA A 97 -12.37 -3.90 12.97
C ALA A 97 -12.10 -5.05 11.99
N THR A 98 -12.65 -6.25 12.24
CA THR A 98 -12.60 -7.37 11.30
C THR A 98 -13.27 -7.02 9.96
N ASP A 99 -14.48 -6.43 10.00
CA ASP A 99 -15.21 -6.03 8.79
C ASP A 99 -14.48 -4.96 7.99
N HIS A 100 -13.93 -3.96 8.68
CA HIS A 100 -13.11 -2.91 8.08
C HIS A 100 -11.90 -3.47 7.37
N LEU A 101 -11.09 -4.32 8.04
CA LEU A 101 -9.93 -4.93 7.40
C LEU A 101 -10.31 -5.83 6.22
N PHE A 102 -11.42 -6.57 6.32
CA PHE A 102 -11.91 -7.39 5.22
C PHE A 102 -12.24 -6.53 4.00
N LEU A 103 -13.10 -5.52 4.16
CA LEU A 103 -13.50 -4.62 3.07
C LEU A 103 -12.31 -3.84 2.49
N TRP A 104 -11.46 -3.30 3.37
CA TRP A 104 -10.27 -2.58 2.97
C TRP A 104 -9.32 -3.48 2.17
N THR A 105 -9.11 -4.73 2.57
CA THR A 105 -8.28 -5.68 1.83
C THR A 105 -8.84 -5.95 0.43
N GLN A 106 -10.17 -6.00 0.28
CA GLN A 106 -10.79 -6.13 -1.04
C GLN A 106 -10.56 -4.89 -1.90
N GLN A 107 -10.62 -3.69 -1.32
CA GLN A 107 -10.30 -2.44 -2.01
C GLN A 107 -8.83 -2.42 -2.45
N VAL A 108 -7.89 -2.79 -1.56
CA VAL A 108 -6.46 -2.90 -1.88
C VAL A 108 -6.23 -3.84 -3.07
N ARG A 109 -6.87 -5.01 -3.08
CA ARG A 109 -6.77 -5.98 -4.19
C ARG A 109 -7.29 -5.43 -5.51
N ASN A 110 -8.29 -4.54 -5.48
CA ASN A 110 -8.87 -3.93 -6.66
C ASN A 110 -8.07 -2.72 -7.18
N SER A 111 -7.32 -2.06 -6.29
CA SER A 111 -6.65 -0.78 -6.58
C SER A 111 -5.15 -0.90 -6.83
N LEU A 112 -4.48 -1.90 -6.26
CA LEU A 112 -3.03 -2.08 -6.39
C LEU A 112 -2.68 -3.39 -7.10
N PRO A 113 -1.57 -3.43 -7.87
CA PRO A 113 -1.04 -4.67 -8.41
C PRO A 113 -0.40 -5.49 -7.29
N ILE A 114 -1.20 -6.34 -6.65
CA ILE A 114 -0.75 -7.21 -5.55
C ILE A 114 -1.06 -8.67 -5.81
N ASP A 115 -0.18 -9.55 -5.34
CA ASP A 115 -0.43 -10.97 -5.18
C ASP A 115 -0.60 -11.32 -3.69
N ASN A 116 -1.02 -12.56 -3.39
CA ASN A 116 -1.18 -13.01 -2.00
C ASN A 116 0.14 -12.94 -1.20
N ALA A 117 1.28 -13.11 -1.88
CA ALA A 117 2.59 -13.04 -1.24
C ALA A 117 2.97 -11.59 -0.86
N THR A 118 2.57 -10.59 -1.65
CA THR A 118 2.77 -9.17 -1.35
C THR A 118 1.83 -8.75 -0.23
N LEU A 119 0.56 -9.18 -0.28
CA LEU A 119 -0.39 -8.91 0.78
C LEU A 119 0.06 -9.46 2.14
N ALA A 120 0.73 -10.62 2.16
CA ALA A 120 1.27 -11.20 3.40
C ALA A 120 2.36 -10.33 4.07
N THR A 121 3.04 -9.48 3.29
CA THR A 121 4.09 -8.56 3.80
C THR A 121 3.55 -7.30 4.45
N PHE A 122 2.24 -7.04 4.37
CA PHE A 122 1.65 -5.87 5.00
C PHE A 122 1.78 -5.98 6.52
N ILE A 123 1.94 -4.87 7.20
CA ILE A 123 2.08 -4.84 8.66
C ILE A 123 1.16 -3.75 9.20
N ILE A 124 0.36 -4.10 10.20
CA ILE A 124 -0.44 -3.16 10.98
C ILE A 124 -0.21 -3.52 12.44
N CYS A 125 0.43 -2.67 13.21
CA CYS A 125 0.84 -3.05 14.56
C CYS A 125 1.19 -1.82 15.38
N ARG A 126 1.39 -2.03 16.68
CA ARG A 126 1.93 -0.97 17.56
C ARG A 126 3.44 -0.94 17.44
N ASP A 127 4.00 0.24 17.29
CA ASP A 127 5.45 0.39 17.19
C ASP A 127 5.94 1.56 18.04
N ARG A 128 7.02 1.31 18.79
CA ARG A 128 7.78 2.36 19.48
C ARG A 128 8.92 2.90 18.62
N THR A 129 9.36 2.13 17.62
CA THR A 129 10.49 2.44 16.73
C THR A 129 10.01 2.45 15.28
N PRO A 130 9.25 3.48 14.87
CA PRO A 130 8.56 3.51 13.58
C PRO A 130 9.51 3.46 12.38
N ASP A 131 10.77 3.83 12.55
CA ASP A 131 11.79 3.79 11.48
C ASP A 131 12.35 2.37 11.24
N SER A 132 12.03 1.41 12.11
CA SER A 132 12.48 0.02 11.96
C SER A 132 11.54 -0.79 11.07
N GLU A 133 12.11 -1.76 10.34
CA GLU A 133 11.32 -2.62 9.45
C GLU A 133 10.39 -3.55 10.24
N ALA A 134 10.92 -4.15 11.31
CA ALA A 134 10.18 -5.04 12.19
C ALA A 134 9.18 -4.25 13.05
N CYS A 135 8.16 -4.92 13.56
CA CYS A 135 7.27 -4.32 14.53
C CYS A 135 7.52 -4.89 15.92
N ASP A 136 7.84 -4.05 16.90
CA ASP A 136 8.09 -4.49 18.27
C ASP A 136 6.80 -4.78 19.05
N ASN A 137 5.63 -4.45 18.49
CA ASN A 137 4.30 -4.59 19.10
C ASN A 137 4.18 -3.82 20.42
N GLN A 138 4.97 -2.77 20.61
CA GLN A 138 4.98 -1.90 21.78
C GLN A 138 4.72 -0.44 21.36
N GLY A 139 4.62 0.46 22.33
CA GLY A 139 4.48 1.90 22.07
C GLY A 139 3.04 2.39 21.90
N SER A 140 2.91 3.70 21.69
CA SER A 140 1.65 4.45 21.58
C SER A 140 1.23 4.76 20.14
N ALA A 141 2.09 4.46 19.16
CA ALA A 141 1.80 4.69 17.75
C ALA A 141 1.43 3.37 17.05
N ILE A 142 0.52 3.45 16.08
CA ILE A 142 0.19 2.38 15.16
C ILE A 142 0.98 2.61 13.87
N LYS A 143 1.83 1.65 13.51
CA LYS A 143 2.51 1.58 12.22
C LYS A 143 1.65 0.83 11.21
N ILE A 144 1.50 1.40 10.03
CA ILE A 144 0.93 0.75 8.85
C ILE A 144 1.98 0.73 7.75
N ARG A 145 2.28 -0.46 7.24
CA ARG A 145 3.12 -0.69 6.06
C ARG A 145 2.32 -1.48 5.03
N VAL A 146 2.19 -0.91 3.84
CA VAL A 146 1.55 -1.54 2.67
C VAL A 146 2.58 -1.70 1.56
N GLY A 147 2.39 -2.68 0.67
CA GLY A 147 3.30 -2.91 -0.44
C GLY A 147 2.60 -3.30 -1.74
N TRP A 148 3.26 -3.08 -2.87
CA TRP A 148 2.74 -3.43 -4.20
C TRP A 148 3.86 -3.84 -5.15
N LEU A 149 3.50 -4.54 -6.22
CA LEU A 149 4.43 -4.94 -7.28
C LEU A 149 4.66 -3.76 -8.23
N SER A 150 5.88 -3.23 -8.24
CA SER A 150 6.31 -2.18 -9.16
C SER A 150 6.53 -2.76 -10.56
N ARG A 151 6.04 -2.04 -11.57
CA ARG A 151 6.25 -2.40 -12.99
C ARG A 151 7.55 -1.84 -13.53
N ASN A 152 8.24 -0.99 -12.78
CA ASN A 152 9.46 -0.37 -13.22
C ASN A 152 10.55 -1.45 -13.48
N THR A 153 11.13 -1.43 -14.67
CA THR A 153 12.22 -2.33 -15.10
C THR A 153 13.60 -1.82 -14.71
N ASP A 154 13.69 -0.61 -14.15
CA ASP A 154 14.95 0.05 -13.78
C ASP A 154 15.59 -0.56 -12.52
N CYS A 155 15.00 -1.62 -11.96
CA CYS A 155 15.59 -2.40 -10.87
C CYS A 155 16.01 -3.78 -11.39
N PRO A 156 17.32 -3.98 -11.69
CA PRO A 156 17.86 -5.30 -11.92
C PRO A 156 17.57 -6.21 -10.73
N THR A 157 17.33 -7.50 -10.99
CA THR A 157 17.25 -8.53 -9.95
C THR A 157 18.48 -8.44 -9.05
N ASN A 158 18.28 -8.32 -7.74
CA ASN A 158 19.33 -8.20 -6.68
C ASN A 158 20.01 -6.82 -6.51
N THR A 159 19.42 -5.73 -6.98
CA THR A 159 19.83 -4.37 -6.59
C THR A 159 18.68 -3.65 -5.89
N PRO A 160 18.89 -3.03 -4.71
CA PRO A 160 17.90 -2.15 -4.10
C PRO A 160 17.59 -1.01 -5.08
N CYS A 161 16.32 -0.81 -5.41
CA CYS A 161 15.91 0.37 -6.18
C CYS A 161 16.27 1.60 -5.35
N ALA A 162 17.08 2.51 -5.91
CA ALA A 162 17.48 3.71 -5.22
C ALA A 162 16.32 4.72 -5.15
N ASP A 163 15.41 4.50 -4.20
CA ASP A 163 14.54 5.50 -3.56
C ASP A 163 13.95 4.83 -2.30
N ASP A 164 14.57 5.12 -1.17
CA ASP A 164 14.27 4.63 0.18
C ASP A 164 14.57 3.14 0.47
N ASN A 165 15.00 2.85 1.69
CA ASN A 165 15.48 1.51 2.15
C ASN A 165 14.36 0.44 2.25
N LEU A 166 13.31 0.55 1.44
CA LEU A 166 12.07 -0.19 1.54
C LEU A 166 11.75 -0.86 0.20
N VAL A 167 12.67 -1.65 -0.36
CA VAL A 167 12.41 -2.42 -1.58
C VAL A 167 13.03 -3.82 -1.48
N ASP A 168 12.22 -4.85 -1.66
CA ASP A 168 12.67 -6.23 -1.76
C ASP A 168 13.21 -6.50 -3.18
N ALA A 169 14.55 -6.43 -3.33
CA ALA A 169 15.27 -6.55 -4.61
C ALA A 169 15.04 -7.88 -5.36
N GLY A 170 14.46 -8.89 -4.70
CA GLY A 170 14.11 -10.18 -5.31
C GLY A 170 12.70 -10.23 -5.94
N ASN A 171 11.79 -9.32 -5.57
CA ASN A 171 10.37 -9.40 -5.94
C ASN A 171 9.76 -8.11 -6.54
N ARG A 172 10.58 -7.06 -6.76
CA ARG A 172 10.14 -5.76 -7.34
C ARG A 172 8.99 -5.13 -6.53
N ARG A 173 9.08 -5.21 -5.20
CA ARG A 173 8.04 -4.70 -4.29
C ARG A 173 8.43 -3.35 -3.74
N GLU A 174 7.58 -2.35 -3.95
CA GLU A 174 7.67 -1.06 -3.28
C GLU A 174 6.77 -1.07 -2.04
N TYR A 175 7.12 -0.25 -1.05
CA TYR A 175 6.36 -0.12 0.18
C TYR A 175 6.07 1.34 0.50
N TYR A 176 4.94 1.56 1.16
CA TYR A 176 4.56 2.81 1.79
C TYR A 176 4.35 2.55 3.27
N GLN A 177 4.95 3.40 4.12
CA GLN A 177 4.90 3.27 5.56
C GLN A 177 4.53 4.60 6.21
N ILE A 178 3.66 4.53 7.22
CA ILE A 178 3.31 5.67 8.07
C ILE A 178 3.04 5.17 9.49
N SER A 179 3.30 6.02 10.47
CA SER A 179 2.93 5.77 11.86
C SER A 179 2.06 6.92 12.36
N PHE A 180 1.05 6.61 13.18
CA PHE A 180 0.13 7.59 13.73
C PHE A 180 -0.33 7.20 15.13
N GLU A 181 -0.76 8.18 15.92
CA GLU A 181 -1.43 7.95 17.19
C GLU A 181 -2.96 8.11 16.98
N PRO A 182 -3.77 7.10 17.35
CA PRO A 182 -5.21 7.07 17.08
C PRO A 182 -6.08 7.87 18.05
#